data_AF-A0A9P3J1B9-F1
#
_entry.id   AF-A0A9P3J1B9-F1
#
_cell.length_a   1.000
_cell.length_b   1.000
_cell.length_c   1.000
_cell.angle_alpha   90.00
_cell.angle_beta   90.00
_cell.angle_gamma   90.00
#
_symmetry.space_group_name_H-M   'P 1'
#
loop_
_entity.id
_entity.type
_entity.pdbx_description
1 polymer ?
#
loop_
_entity_poly.entity_id
_entity_poly.type
_entity_poly.pdbx_seq_one_letter_code
_entity_poly.pdbx_strand_id
1 'polypeptide(L)'
;MKKHMDTAKGHLVVAMVKGREVRINFFSPVLQLLVGVTAFLSSLVAADRLFHFYVALYWRFSKKRPEEAFEANPLPDPAACSQAFPKVVVQIPMFNEKEVCEQVIDACCNLIWPSDRLYIQVLDDSTCPITRSRVIKKVAEKVALGIHIEDRWRSNRQGYKAGAMIEAEKALGDYEFTAIFDADFSPEPGFLLKTIPYLIVSPLSCFL
;
A
#
# COMPACT_ATOMS: atom_id res chain seq x y z
N MET A 1 44.48 -66.43 25.46
CA MET A 1 43.53 -65.84 24.47
C MET A 1 42.17 -65.46 25.06
N LYS A 2 41.51 -66.32 25.87
CA LYS A 2 40.15 -66.07 26.41
C LYS A 2 40.03 -64.81 27.29
N LYS A 3 40.97 -64.61 28.22
CA LYS A 3 41.01 -63.47 29.17
C LYS A 3 41.07 -62.08 28.49
N HIS A 4 41.77 -61.95 27.37
CA HIS A 4 41.84 -60.68 26.62
C HIS A 4 40.54 -60.36 25.88
N MET A 5 39.82 -61.39 25.43
CA MET A 5 38.55 -61.24 24.72
C MET A 5 37.42 -60.83 25.66
N ASP A 6 37.47 -61.27 26.92
CA ASP A 6 36.48 -60.90 27.95
C ASP A 6 36.66 -59.43 28.40
N THR A 7 37.90 -58.93 28.50
CA THR A 7 38.18 -57.52 28.80
C THR A 7 37.72 -56.58 27.68
N ALA A 8 37.94 -56.97 26.42
CA ALA A 8 37.49 -56.18 25.26
C ALA A 8 35.96 -56.06 25.19
N LYS A 9 35.24 -57.15 25.51
CA LYS A 9 33.77 -57.15 25.62
C LYS A 9 33.29 -56.25 26.76
N GLY A 10 33.98 -56.25 27.90
CA GLY A 10 33.67 -55.35 29.02
C GLY A 10 33.76 -53.87 28.65
N HIS A 11 34.83 -53.47 27.96
CA HIS A 11 35.00 -52.07 27.50
C HIS A 11 33.93 -51.65 26.48
N LEU A 12 33.54 -52.56 25.57
CA LEU A 12 32.48 -52.29 24.59
C LEU A 12 31.12 -52.06 25.26
N VAL A 13 30.78 -52.86 26.28
CA VAL A 13 29.54 -52.71 27.05
C VAL A 13 29.52 -51.38 27.80
N VAL A 14 30.63 -50.99 28.44
CA VAL A 14 30.73 -49.69 29.14
C VAL A 14 30.59 -48.52 28.17
N ALA A 15 31.19 -48.59 26.98
CA ALA A 15 31.04 -47.56 25.95
C ALA A 15 29.60 -47.44 25.44
N MET A 16 28.90 -48.57 25.25
CA MET A 16 27.49 -48.58 24.86
C MET A 16 26.57 -48.00 25.94
N VAL A 17 26.83 -48.30 27.22
CA VAL A 17 26.07 -47.75 28.35
C VAL A 17 26.28 -46.24 28.46
N LYS A 18 27.54 -45.77 28.40
CA LYS A 18 27.85 -44.33 28.38
C LYS A 18 27.21 -43.60 27.20
N GLY A 19 27.25 -44.19 25.99
CA GLY A 19 26.60 -43.63 24.81
C GLY A 19 25.08 -43.55 24.96
N ARG A 20 24.46 -44.55 25.59
CA ARG A 20 23.03 -44.55 25.90
C ARG A 20 22.66 -43.50 26.94
N GLU A 21 23.48 -43.30 27.97
CA GLU A 21 23.29 -42.26 28.99
C GLU A 21 23.39 -40.86 28.40
N VAL A 22 24.39 -40.58 27.56
CA VAL A 22 24.52 -39.28 26.88
C VAL A 22 23.31 -39.02 25.98
N ARG A 23 22.84 -40.03 25.24
CA ARG A 23 21.64 -39.90 24.39
C ARG A 23 20.38 -39.58 25.21
N ILE A 24 20.18 -40.24 26.34
CA ILE A 24 18.98 -40.06 27.18
C ILE A 24 19.05 -38.75 27.96
N ASN A 25 20.19 -38.46 28.59
CA ASN A 25 20.31 -37.32 29.51
C ASN A 25 20.53 -35.99 28.79
N PHE A 26 21.03 -36.00 27.57
CA PHE A 26 21.33 -34.77 26.82
C PHE A 26 20.46 -34.64 25.55
N PHE A 27 20.53 -35.60 24.63
CA PHE A 27 19.84 -35.46 23.35
C PHE A 27 18.31 -35.54 23.48
N SER A 28 17.79 -36.43 24.34
CA SER A 28 16.33 -36.56 24.55
C SER A 28 15.67 -35.29 25.08
N PRO A 29 16.13 -34.65 26.18
CA PRO A 29 15.50 -33.42 26.67
C PRO A 29 15.66 -32.24 25.71
N VAL A 30 16.81 -32.13 25.04
CA VAL A 30 17.02 -31.08 24.01
C VAL A 30 16.05 -31.27 22.85
N LEU A 31 15.88 -32.50 22.35
CA LEU A 31 14.93 -32.78 21.28
C LEU A 31 13.48 -32.53 21.70
N GLN A 32 13.10 -32.94 22.93
CA GLN A 32 11.77 -32.66 23.49
C GLN A 32 11.51 -31.16 23.63
N LEU A 33 12.52 -30.38 24.05
CA LEU A 33 12.42 -28.93 24.10
C LEU A 33 12.20 -28.34 22.71
N LEU A 34 12.98 -28.75 21.71
CA LEU A 34 12.85 -28.27 20.33
C LEU A 34 11.49 -28.61 19.72
N VAL A 35 11.00 -29.84 19.92
CA VAL A 35 9.67 -30.26 19.48
C VAL A 35 8.59 -29.44 20.20
N GLY A 36 8.72 -29.22 21.51
CA GLY A 36 7.80 -28.39 22.30
C GLY A 36 7.74 -26.94 21.80
N VAL A 37 8.89 -26.33 21.53
CA VAL A 37 8.98 -24.97 20.97
C VAL A 37 8.34 -24.92 19.57
N THR A 38 8.62 -25.91 18.73
CA THR A 38 8.07 -25.95 17.36
C THR A 38 6.55 -26.13 17.38
N ALA A 39 6.03 -26.99 18.25
CA ALA A 39 4.60 -27.20 18.43
C ALA A 39 3.91 -25.93 18.95
N PHE A 40 4.54 -25.22 19.88
CA PHE A 40 4.04 -23.94 20.39
C PHE A 40 4.01 -22.85 19.32
N LEU A 41 5.08 -22.69 18.52
CA LEU A 41 5.07 -21.73 17.41
C LEU A 41 4.02 -22.10 16.35
N SER A 42 3.85 -23.39 16.07
CA SER A 42 2.82 -23.88 15.15
C SER A 42 1.41 -23.58 15.65
N SER A 43 1.15 -23.67 16.96
CA SER A 43 -0.15 -23.33 17.53
C SER A 43 -0.45 -21.84 17.47
N LEU A 44 0.56 -20.97 17.66
CA LEU A 44 0.41 -19.52 17.49
C LEU A 44 0.05 -19.16 16.04
N VAL A 45 0.73 -19.77 15.06
CA VAL A 45 0.41 -19.56 13.63
C VAL A 45 -0.99 -20.08 13.32
N ALA A 46 -1.39 -21.23 13.87
CA ALA A 46 -2.75 -21.74 13.69
C ALA A 46 -3.80 -20.79 14.29
N ALA A 47 -3.55 -20.24 15.49
CA ALA A 47 -4.42 -19.25 16.11
C ALA A 47 -4.56 -17.97 15.28
N ASP A 48 -3.46 -17.47 14.71
CA ASP A 48 -3.46 -16.32 13.80
C ASP A 48 -4.31 -16.60 12.54
N ARG A 49 -4.18 -17.79 11.95
CA ARG A 49 -5.00 -18.21 10.80
C ARG A 49 -6.48 -18.32 11.15
N LEU A 50 -6.80 -18.84 12.33
CA LEU A 50 -8.18 -18.92 12.82
C LEU A 50 -8.77 -17.52 13.07
N PHE A 51 -7.98 -16.59 13.59
CA PHE A 51 -8.39 -15.19 13.75
C PHE A 51 -8.70 -14.54 12.40
N HIS A 52 -7.80 -14.64 11.42
CA HIS A 52 -8.05 -14.11 10.07
C HIS A 52 -9.27 -14.76 9.40
N PHE A 53 -9.46 -16.07 9.58
CA PHE A 53 -10.63 -16.77 9.07
C PHE A 53 -11.92 -16.30 9.75
N TYR A 54 -11.91 -16.13 11.08
CA TYR A 54 -13.02 -15.58 11.84
C TYR A 54 -13.37 -14.16 11.37
N VAL A 55 -12.38 -13.27 11.22
CA VAL A 55 -12.57 -11.90 10.74
C VAL A 55 -13.15 -11.91 9.32
N ALA A 56 -12.65 -12.77 8.43
CA ALA A 56 -13.17 -12.91 7.07
C ALA A 56 -14.63 -13.38 7.06
N LEU A 57 -14.99 -14.36 7.89
CA LEU A 57 -16.39 -14.81 8.03
C LEU A 57 -17.27 -13.71 8.64
N TYR A 58 -16.80 -13.04 9.69
CA TYR A 58 -17.52 -11.95 10.34
C TYR A 58 -17.86 -10.85 9.33
N TRP A 59 -16.90 -10.41 8.51
CA TRP A 59 -17.15 -9.41 7.47
C TRP A 59 -18.01 -9.94 6.32
N ARG A 60 -17.84 -11.21 5.92
CA ARG A 60 -18.68 -11.84 4.88
C ARG A 60 -20.15 -11.94 5.29
N PHE A 61 -20.43 -12.20 6.57
CA PHE A 61 -21.80 -12.31 7.10
C PHE A 61 -22.35 -11.01 7.67
N SER A 62 -21.49 -10.05 8.01
CA SER A 62 -21.91 -8.70 8.35
C SER A 62 -22.50 -8.04 7.11
N LYS A 63 -23.83 -7.87 7.10
CA LYS A 63 -24.54 -7.09 6.08
C LYS A 63 -24.27 -5.57 6.15
N LYS A 64 -23.45 -5.12 7.10
CA LYS A 64 -23.03 -3.72 7.23
C LYS A 64 -22.07 -3.39 6.11
N ARG A 65 -22.59 -2.90 5.00
CA ARG A 65 -21.75 -2.25 3.98
C ARG A 65 -21.31 -0.91 4.55
N PRO A 66 -20.00 -0.59 4.58
CA PRO A 66 -19.53 0.72 4.98
C PRO A 66 -20.22 1.86 4.20
N GLU A 67 -20.63 1.57 2.97
CA GLU A 67 -21.37 2.47 2.07
C GLU A 67 -22.71 2.94 2.65
N GLU A 68 -23.38 2.14 3.49
CA GLU A 68 -24.71 2.48 4.05
C GLU A 68 -24.62 3.34 5.33
N ALA A 69 -23.42 3.51 5.90
CA ALA A 69 -23.27 4.24 7.17
C ALA A 69 -23.14 5.76 7.00
N PHE A 70 -22.94 6.26 5.77
CA PHE A 70 -22.85 7.68 5.48
C PHE A 70 -23.69 8.05 4.27
N GLU A 71 -24.90 8.56 4.53
CA GLU A 71 -25.72 9.21 3.50
C GLU A 71 -25.18 10.62 3.23
N ALA A 72 -24.11 10.72 2.44
CA ALA A 72 -23.73 11.99 1.84
C ALA A 72 -24.75 12.29 0.72
N ASN A 73 -25.44 13.44 0.82
CA ASN A 73 -26.31 13.88 -0.28
C ASN A 73 -25.46 13.99 -1.56
N PRO A 74 -25.92 13.44 -2.70
CA PRO A 74 -25.19 13.56 -3.95
C PRO A 74 -25.04 15.04 -4.31
N LEU A 75 -23.83 15.45 -4.70
CA LEU A 75 -23.60 16.79 -5.23
C LEU A 75 -24.46 17.01 -6.49
N PRO A 76 -24.90 18.24 -6.77
CA PRO A 76 -25.61 18.56 -7.99
C PRO A 76 -24.75 18.22 -9.22
N ASP A 77 -25.36 18.13 -10.40
CA ASP A 77 -24.60 17.91 -11.63
C ASP A 77 -23.47 18.96 -11.77
N PRO A 78 -22.19 18.53 -11.92
CA PRO A 78 -21.05 19.43 -12.13
C PRO A 78 -21.28 20.48 -13.22
N ALA A 79 -22.06 20.16 -14.25
CA ALA A 79 -22.38 21.09 -15.34
C ALA A 79 -23.43 22.15 -14.94
N ALA A 80 -24.25 21.89 -13.93
CA ALA A 80 -25.34 22.77 -13.52
C ALA A 80 -24.92 23.81 -12.47
N CYS A 81 -23.97 23.49 -11.59
CA CYS A 81 -23.55 24.41 -10.52
C CYS A 81 -22.09 24.17 -10.10
N SER A 82 -21.11 24.67 -10.89
CA SER A 82 -19.69 24.51 -10.58
C SER A 82 -19.25 25.17 -9.27
N GLN A 83 -19.93 26.23 -8.82
CA GLN A 83 -19.60 26.95 -7.59
C GLN A 83 -19.90 26.18 -6.31
N ALA A 84 -20.75 25.16 -6.37
CA ALA A 84 -21.01 24.27 -5.24
C ALA A 84 -19.89 23.24 -5.02
N PHE A 85 -18.96 23.13 -5.97
CA PHE A 85 -17.85 22.18 -5.91
C PHE A 85 -16.61 22.85 -5.28
N PRO A 86 -15.98 22.22 -4.29
CA PRO A 86 -14.74 22.72 -3.72
C PRO A 86 -13.61 22.63 -4.76
N LYS A 87 -12.57 23.44 -4.58
CA LYS A 87 -11.37 23.35 -5.41
C LYS A 87 -10.55 22.11 -5.02
N VAL A 88 -10.28 21.24 -5.99
CA VAL A 88 -9.55 19.98 -5.79
C VAL A 88 -8.30 19.95 -6.64
N VAL A 89 -7.17 19.65 -6.02
CA VAL A 89 -5.94 19.30 -6.74
C VAL A 89 -5.76 17.79 -6.75
N VAL A 90 -5.29 17.28 -7.88
CA VAL A 90 -4.90 15.88 -8.07
C VAL A 90 -3.39 15.83 -8.24
N GLN A 91 -2.70 15.17 -7.33
CA GLN A 91 -1.25 14.96 -7.41
C GLN A 91 -0.94 13.55 -7.89
N ILE A 92 -0.07 13.46 -8.88
CA ILE A 92 0.39 12.20 -9.48
C ILE A 92 1.92 12.11 -9.27
N PRO A 93 2.37 11.68 -8.09
CA PRO A 93 3.79 11.39 -7.84
C PRO A 93 4.28 10.17 -8.63
N MET A 94 5.37 10.33 -9.38
CA MET A 94 5.93 9.30 -10.26
C MET A 94 7.45 9.22 -10.18
N PHE A 95 8.01 8.02 -10.39
CA PHE A 95 9.46 7.81 -10.49
C PHE A 95 9.80 6.64 -11.43
N ASN A 96 10.32 6.96 -12.62
CA ASN A 96 10.74 6.02 -13.67
C ASN A 96 9.63 5.05 -14.15
N GLU A 97 8.37 5.49 -14.07
CA GLU A 97 7.17 4.72 -14.44
C GLU A 97 6.87 4.86 -15.94
N LYS A 98 7.62 4.16 -16.78
CA LYS A 98 7.55 4.38 -18.24
C LYS A 98 6.24 3.89 -18.83
N GLU A 99 5.73 2.73 -18.42
CA GLU A 99 4.62 2.05 -19.09
C GLU A 99 3.25 2.59 -18.67
N VAL A 100 3.14 3.08 -17.43
CA VAL A 100 1.85 3.49 -16.82
C VAL A 100 1.64 4.99 -16.79
N CYS A 101 2.70 5.81 -16.99
CA CYS A 101 2.63 7.27 -16.87
C CYS A 101 1.52 7.92 -17.71
N GLU A 102 1.40 7.53 -18.98
CA GLU A 102 0.40 8.12 -19.87
C GLU A 102 -1.01 7.72 -19.46
N GLN A 103 -1.18 6.47 -18.97
CA GLN A 103 -2.48 5.93 -18.58
C GLN A 103 -3.01 6.60 -17.32
N VAL A 104 -2.16 6.79 -16.30
CA VAL A 104 -2.57 7.48 -15.07
C VAL A 104 -2.87 8.95 -15.32
N ILE A 105 -2.08 9.63 -16.16
CA ILE A 105 -2.36 11.03 -16.55
C ILE A 105 -3.70 11.10 -17.30
N ASP A 106 -3.96 10.18 -18.24
CA ASP A 106 -5.23 10.10 -18.94
C ASP A 106 -6.41 9.86 -17.98
N ALA A 107 -6.26 8.93 -17.04
CA ALA A 107 -7.29 8.60 -16.06
C ALA A 107 -7.62 9.79 -15.15
N CYS A 108 -6.60 10.48 -14.62
CA CYS A 108 -6.79 11.67 -13.80
C CYS A 108 -7.41 12.84 -14.60
N CYS A 109 -7.05 13.00 -15.88
CA CYS A 109 -7.66 14.00 -16.76
C CYS A 109 -9.14 13.70 -17.09
N ASN A 110 -9.56 12.44 -16.97
CA ASN A 110 -10.93 12.01 -17.25
C ASN A 110 -11.84 12.02 -16.00
N LEU A 111 -11.34 12.53 -14.86
CA LEU A 111 -12.16 12.71 -13.66
C LEU A 111 -13.31 13.68 -13.93
N ILE A 112 -14.51 13.29 -13.47
CA ILE A 112 -15.72 14.10 -13.60
C ILE A 112 -15.70 15.15 -12.49
N TRP A 113 -15.23 16.34 -12.82
CA TRP A 113 -15.22 17.52 -11.95
C TRP A 113 -15.27 18.80 -12.80
N PRO A 114 -15.79 19.93 -12.29
CA PRO A 114 -15.74 21.19 -13.03
C PRO A 114 -14.30 21.60 -13.36
N SER A 115 -14.03 21.92 -14.63
CA SER A 115 -12.67 22.20 -15.12
C SER A 115 -12.03 23.45 -14.49
N ASP A 116 -12.84 24.41 -14.01
CA ASP A 116 -12.41 25.59 -13.27
C ASP A 116 -12.06 25.29 -11.80
N ARG A 117 -12.40 24.09 -11.32
CA ARG A 117 -12.23 23.63 -9.93
C ARG A 117 -11.27 22.45 -9.80
N LEU A 118 -10.84 21.87 -10.91
CA LEU A 118 -9.89 20.75 -10.95
C LEU A 118 -8.52 21.24 -11.40
N TYR A 119 -7.50 20.83 -10.68
CA TYR A 119 -6.12 21.04 -11.06
C TYR A 119 -5.32 19.77 -10.95
N ILE A 120 -4.48 19.47 -11.94
CA ILE A 120 -3.69 18.23 -11.96
C ILE A 120 -2.21 18.60 -11.91
N GLN A 121 -1.49 18.02 -10.96
CA GLN A 121 -0.04 18.18 -10.80
C GLN A 121 0.64 16.83 -11.00
N VAL A 122 1.45 16.73 -12.05
CA VAL A 122 2.30 15.55 -12.28
C VAL A 122 3.65 15.81 -11.62
N LEU A 123 3.95 15.08 -10.54
CA LEU A 123 5.19 15.23 -9.78
C LEU A 123 6.19 14.16 -10.25
N ASP A 124 6.88 14.44 -11.36
CA ASP A 124 7.80 13.50 -11.99
C ASP A 124 9.25 13.72 -11.52
N ASP A 125 9.72 12.86 -10.61
CA ASP A 125 11.12 12.84 -10.15
C ASP A 125 11.99 11.86 -10.99
N SER A 126 11.52 11.42 -12.16
CA SER A 126 12.22 10.47 -13.02
C SER A 126 13.58 10.99 -13.49
N THR A 127 14.57 10.10 -13.51
CA THR A 127 15.91 10.37 -14.06
C THR A 127 16.06 9.86 -15.50
N CYS A 128 15.19 8.94 -15.93
CA CYS A 128 15.21 8.42 -17.29
C CYS A 128 14.68 9.48 -18.29
N PRO A 129 15.49 9.90 -19.30
CA PRO A 129 15.07 10.91 -20.27
C PRO A 129 13.86 10.48 -21.11
N ILE A 130 13.72 9.18 -21.38
CA ILE A 130 12.62 8.62 -22.16
C ILE A 130 11.30 8.81 -21.41
N THR A 131 11.25 8.41 -20.13
CA THR A 131 10.05 8.57 -19.29
C THR A 131 9.64 10.03 -19.17
N ARG A 132 10.60 10.91 -18.90
CA ARG A 132 10.35 12.35 -18.78
C ARG A 132 9.81 12.96 -20.07
N SER A 133 10.37 12.59 -21.22
CA SER A 133 9.88 13.07 -22.51
C SER A 133 8.43 12.65 -22.78
N ARG A 134 8.02 11.44 -22.34
CA ARG A 134 6.63 10.98 -22.46
C ARG A 134 5.69 11.82 -21.59
N VAL A 135 6.06 12.06 -20.33
CA VAL A 135 5.28 12.88 -19.40
C VAL A 135 5.08 14.29 -19.95
N ILE A 136 6.17 14.98 -20.32
CA ILE A 136 6.10 16.35 -20.86
C ILE A 136 5.20 16.41 -22.10
N LYS A 137 5.37 15.46 -23.03
CA LYS A 137 4.55 15.41 -24.24
C LYS A 137 3.06 15.21 -23.91
N LYS A 138 2.77 14.33 -22.96
CA LYS A 138 1.39 14.02 -22.57
C LYS A 138 0.73 15.18 -21.83
N VAL A 139 1.44 15.84 -20.93
CA VAL A 139 0.98 17.05 -20.25
C VAL A 139 0.69 18.15 -21.27
N ALA A 140 1.59 18.39 -22.23
CA ALA A 140 1.38 19.38 -23.28
C ALA A 140 0.14 19.09 -24.16
N GLU A 141 -0.10 17.81 -24.49
CA GLU A 141 -1.31 17.37 -25.19
C GLU A 141 -2.58 17.72 -24.40
N LYS A 142 -2.58 17.49 -23.09
CA LYS A 142 -3.73 17.77 -22.21
C LYS A 142 -3.96 19.26 -21.99
N VAL A 143 -2.90 20.04 -21.85
CA VAL A 143 -2.97 21.51 -21.81
C VAL A 143 -3.59 22.05 -23.10
N ALA A 144 -3.23 21.50 -24.27
CA ALA A 144 -3.81 21.90 -25.55
C ALA A 144 -5.32 21.60 -25.67
N LEU A 145 -5.82 20.62 -24.90
CA LEU A 145 -7.25 20.31 -24.76
C LEU A 145 -7.96 21.23 -23.76
N GLY A 146 -7.26 22.19 -23.16
CA GLY A 146 -7.82 23.13 -22.18
C GLY A 146 -7.89 22.59 -20.76
N ILE A 147 -7.24 21.46 -20.46
CA ILE A 147 -7.20 20.88 -19.12
C ILE A 147 -6.17 21.64 -18.28
N HIS A 148 -6.53 21.98 -17.04
CA HIS A 148 -5.62 22.63 -16.10
C HIS A 148 -4.67 21.59 -15.46
N ILE A 149 -3.52 21.38 -16.10
CA ILE A 149 -2.50 20.41 -15.69
C ILE A 149 -1.10 21.02 -15.80
N GLU A 150 -0.22 20.70 -14.86
CA GLU A 150 1.21 21.06 -14.89
C GLU A 150 2.11 19.85 -14.61
N ASP A 151 3.29 19.83 -15.23
CA ASP A 151 4.39 18.96 -14.81
C ASP A 151 5.32 19.73 -13.86
N ARG A 152 5.65 19.10 -12.72
CA ARG A 152 6.66 19.60 -11.79
C ARG A 152 7.80 18.62 -11.69
N TRP A 153 8.95 19.07 -12.19
CA TRP A 153 10.19 18.34 -12.10
C TRP A 153 11.15 19.00 -11.11
N ARG A 154 11.85 18.18 -10.33
CA ARG A 154 12.86 18.64 -9.37
C ARG A 154 14.19 17.96 -9.61
N SER A 155 15.27 18.72 -9.44
CA SER A 155 16.64 18.19 -9.50
C SER A 155 17.11 17.57 -8.18
N ASN A 156 16.50 17.96 -7.05
CA ASN A 156 16.87 17.52 -5.71
C ASN A 156 15.78 16.64 -5.09
N ARG A 157 16.08 15.35 -4.88
CA ARG A 157 15.12 14.33 -4.39
C ARG A 157 15.05 14.26 -2.85
N GLN A 158 15.26 15.37 -2.15
CA GLN A 158 15.12 15.39 -0.71
C GLN A 158 13.68 15.06 -0.31
N GLY A 159 13.52 14.08 0.58
CA GLY A 159 12.20 13.62 1.04
C GLY A 159 11.47 12.68 0.08
N TYR A 160 12.06 12.28 -1.05
CA TYR A 160 11.45 11.36 -2.02
C TYR A 160 10.01 11.79 -2.41
N LYS A 161 9.07 10.83 -2.47
CA LYS A 161 7.65 11.03 -2.78
C LYS A 161 6.98 12.02 -1.82
N ALA A 162 7.23 11.90 -0.52
CA ALA A 162 6.69 12.82 0.49
C ALA A 162 7.20 14.26 0.31
N GLY A 163 8.49 14.42 -0.02
CA GLY A 163 9.09 15.71 -0.30
C GLY A 163 8.47 16.38 -1.53
N ALA A 164 8.16 15.60 -2.58
CA ALA A 164 7.51 16.11 -3.79
C ALA A 164 6.13 16.68 -3.48
N MET A 165 5.34 15.91 -2.71
CA MET A 165 3.98 16.29 -2.36
C MET A 165 3.95 17.54 -1.47
N ILE A 166 4.82 17.63 -0.46
CA ILE A 166 4.89 18.81 0.43
C ILE A 166 5.28 20.08 -0.35
N GLU A 167 6.21 19.98 -1.29
CA GLU A 167 6.63 21.12 -2.10
C GLU A 167 5.53 21.55 -3.08
N ALA A 168 4.84 20.58 -3.67
CA ALA A 168 3.68 20.81 -4.51
C ALA A 168 2.54 21.48 -3.72
N GLU A 169 2.29 21.00 -2.49
CA GLU A 169 1.26 21.49 -1.57
C GLU A 169 1.43 22.97 -1.23
N LYS A 170 2.67 23.42 -1.01
CA LYS A 170 2.99 24.83 -0.73
C LYS A 170 2.55 25.79 -1.84
N ALA A 171 2.38 25.30 -3.06
CA ALA A 171 2.00 26.10 -4.22
C ALA A 171 0.50 26.01 -4.56
N LEU A 172 -0.29 25.28 -3.77
CA LEU A 172 -1.70 25.08 -4.06
C LEU A 172 -2.52 26.34 -3.81
N GLY A 173 -2.20 27.14 -2.79
CA GLY A 173 -2.96 28.36 -2.52
C GLY A 173 -4.35 28.06 -1.96
N ASP A 174 -5.41 28.23 -2.76
CA ASP A 174 -6.82 28.18 -2.32
C ASP A 174 -7.56 26.87 -2.64
N TYR A 175 -6.84 25.79 -2.88
CA TYR A 175 -7.43 24.45 -3.05
C TYR A 175 -7.76 23.86 -1.68
N GLU A 176 -8.96 23.29 -1.58
CA GLU A 176 -9.54 22.80 -0.31
C GLU A 176 -9.22 21.33 -0.08
N PHE A 177 -9.10 20.55 -1.16
CA PHE A 177 -8.80 19.13 -1.10
C PHE A 177 -7.66 18.74 -2.03
N THR A 178 -6.85 17.78 -1.58
CA THR A 178 -5.77 17.16 -2.35
C THR A 178 -6.06 15.68 -2.48
N ALA A 179 -6.28 15.20 -3.70
CA ALA A 179 -6.32 13.79 -4.04
C ALA A 179 -4.95 13.36 -4.55
N ILE A 180 -4.43 12.24 -4.05
CA ILE A 180 -3.11 11.73 -4.42
C ILE A 180 -3.30 10.37 -5.06
N PHE A 181 -2.85 10.20 -6.31
CA PHE A 181 -2.87 8.91 -6.98
C PHE A 181 -1.44 8.44 -7.23
N ASP A 182 -1.17 7.19 -6.86
CA ASP A 182 0.07 6.55 -7.24
C ASP A 182 0.08 6.25 -8.75
N ALA A 183 1.27 6.17 -9.34
CA ALA A 183 1.44 6.04 -10.80
C ALA A 183 0.82 4.75 -11.38
N ASP A 184 0.68 3.73 -10.54
CA ASP A 184 0.08 2.43 -10.85
C ASP A 184 -1.43 2.38 -10.62
N PHE A 185 -2.04 3.45 -10.05
CA PHE A 185 -3.46 3.50 -9.76
C PHE A 185 -4.20 4.45 -10.71
N SER A 186 -5.04 3.88 -11.57
CA SER A 186 -5.93 4.65 -12.46
C SER A 186 -7.30 4.84 -11.82
N PRO A 187 -7.68 6.06 -11.39
CA PRO A 187 -8.97 6.28 -10.76
C PRO A 187 -10.12 6.15 -11.75
N GLU A 188 -11.29 5.71 -11.25
CA GLU A 188 -12.53 5.78 -12.01
C GLU A 188 -12.97 7.24 -12.22
N PRO A 189 -13.63 7.59 -13.34
CA PRO A 189 -14.08 8.97 -13.61
C PRO A 189 -14.92 9.59 -12.49
N GLY A 190 -15.76 8.79 -11.83
CA GLY A 190 -16.62 9.23 -10.74
C GLY A 190 -15.96 9.27 -9.36
N PHE A 191 -14.65 9.03 -9.24
CA PHE A 191 -13.96 8.93 -7.96
C PHE A 191 -14.20 10.14 -7.06
N LEU A 192 -13.98 11.36 -7.57
CA LEU A 192 -14.14 12.60 -6.78
C LEU A 192 -15.58 12.82 -6.31
N LEU A 193 -16.57 12.50 -7.16
CA LEU A 193 -17.98 12.57 -6.80
C LEU A 193 -18.36 11.60 -5.68
N LYS A 194 -17.65 10.46 -5.58
CA LYS A 194 -17.86 9.47 -4.53
C LYS A 194 -17.06 9.74 -3.26
N THR A 195 -16.02 10.58 -3.27
CA THR A 195 -15.14 10.77 -2.11
C THR A 195 -15.29 12.14 -1.46
N ILE A 196 -15.31 13.21 -2.24
CA ILE A 196 -15.33 14.58 -1.72
C ILE A 196 -16.59 14.89 -0.89
N PRO A 197 -17.82 14.44 -1.25
CA PRO A 197 -19.00 14.72 -0.42
C PRO A 197 -18.89 14.20 1.01
N TYR A 198 -18.21 13.06 1.22
CA TYR A 198 -18.01 12.48 2.54
C TYR A 198 -17.08 13.35 3.41
N LEU A 199 -16.08 13.97 2.79
CA LEU A 199 -15.15 14.88 3.48
C LEU A 199 -15.81 16.22 3.82
N ILE A 200 -16.71 16.72 2.96
CA ILE A 200 -17.46 17.96 3.24
C ILE A 200 -18.38 17.78 4.45
N VAL A 201 -19.08 16.64 4.55
CA VAL A 201 -20.04 16.37 5.64
C VAL A 201 -19.33 16.07 6.97
N SER A 202 -18.12 15.50 6.92
CA SER A 202 -17.35 15.11 8.11
C SER A 202 -16.08 15.95 8.27
N PRO A 203 -16.15 17.12 8.94
CA PRO A 203 -14.99 17.99 9.13
C PRO A 203 -13.87 17.37 10.02
N LEU A 204 -14.12 16.23 10.67
CA LEU A 204 -13.10 15.45 11.41
C LEU A 204 -12.39 14.38 10.56
N SER A 205 -12.89 14.08 9.37
CA SER A 205 -12.28 13.11 8.45
C SER A 205 -11.21 13.80 7.61
N CYS A 206 -9.95 13.52 7.88
CA CYS A 206 -8.81 14.16 7.19
C CYS A 206 -8.31 13.36 5.97
N PHE A 207 -8.66 12.07 5.86
CA PHE A 207 -8.17 11.16 4.80
C PHE A 207 -9.24 10.13 4.41
N LEU A 208 -9.29 9.79 3.11
CA LEU A 208 -10.02 8.66 2.50
C LEU A 208 -9.05 7.83 1.66
#